data_AF-A0A6A2YDP4-F1
#
_entry.id   AF-A0A6A2YDP4-F1
#
_cell.length_a   1.000
_cell.length_b   1.000
_cell.length_c   1.000
_cell.angle_alpha   90.00
_cell.angle_beta   90.00
_cell.angle_gamma   90.00
#
_symmetry.space_group_name_H-M   'P 1'
#
loop_
_entity.id
_entity.type
_entity.pdbx_description
1 polymer ?
#
loop_
_entity_poly.entity_id
_entity_poly.type
_entity_poly.pdbx_seq_one_letter_code
_entity_poly.pdbx_strand_id
1 'polypeptide(L)'
;MNHIQAIIIRILAASVIGAAAITAISYCRRKRKSVEDHRGLVPLQQRTDSGRLGNLERFSHYVARQLGFEDANECPELCKLAENYVKKPKDFEVKMFEYFAEEPEAEVLYVKLMEEFERCILGYFAFHWNQAPNMISQVLAVESEKKTKLKDLVMAATRLVGTSN
;
A
#
# COMPACT_ATOMS: atom_id res chain seq x y z
N MET A 1 -18.39 -11.27 -15.77
CA MET A 1 -17.21 -11.35 -14.89
C MET A 1 -17.60 -10.65 -13.60
N ASN A 2 -17.65 -11.38 -12.49
CA ASN A 2 -18.05 -10.80 -11.21
C ASN A 2 -16.97 -9.83 -10.74
N HIS A 3 -17.35 -8.80 -10.00
CA HIS A 3 -16.43 -7.76 -9.52
C HIS A 3 -15.24 -8.35 -8.74
N ILE A 4 -15.51 -9.36 -7.89
CA ILE A 4 -14.51 -10.11 -7.14
C ILE A 4 -13.57 -10.91 -8.05
N GLN A 5 -14.07 -11.53 -9.13
CA GLN A 5 -13.22 -12.23 -10.11
C GLN A 5 -12.23 -11.28 -10.80
N ALA A 6 -12.65 -10.04 -11.12
CA ALA A 6 -11.76 -9.04 -11.68
C ALA A 6 -10.65 -8.65 -10.68
N ILE A 7 -10.98 -8.55 -9.40
CA ILE A 7 -10.02 -8.30 -8.31
C ILE A 7 -9.04 -9.48 -8.16
N ILE A 8 -9.54 -10.72 -8.20
CA ILE A 8 -8.70 -11.93 -8.12
C ILE A 8 -7.68 -11.94 -9.25
N ILE A 9 -8.10 -11.72 -10.50
CA ILE A 9 -7.19 -11.68 -11.65
C ILE A 9 -6.08 -10.64 -11.45
N ARG A 10 -6.42 -9.47 -10.90
CA ARG A 10 -5.48 -8.39 -10.61
C ARG A 10 -4.51 -8.72 -9.49
N ILE A 11 -4.99 -9.32 -8.38
CA ILE A 11 -4.14 -9.82 -7.29
C ILE A 11 -3.16 -10.86 -7.83
N LEU A 12 -3.66 -11.84 -8.60
CA LEU A 12 -2.83 -12.88 -9.21
C LEU A 12 -1.79 -12.29 -10.15
N ALA A 13 -2.12 -11.27 -10.93
CA ALA A 13 -1.17 -10.60 -11.83
C ALA A 13 -0.09 -9.82 -11.06
N ALA A 14 -0.46 -9.16 -9.96
CA ALA A 14 0.48 -8.40 -9.13
C ALA A 14 1.50 -9.29 -8.38
N SER A 15 1.08 -10.51 -7.99
CA SER A 15 1.94 -11.44 -7.25
C SER A 15 3.03 -12.14 -8.08
N VAL A 16 3.13 -11.89 -9.39
CA VAL A 16 4.10 -12.58 -10.29
C VAL A 16 5.50 -11.93 -10.33
N ILE A 17 5.73 -10.81 -9.66
CA ILE A 17 7.04 -10.12 -9.69
C ILE A 17 7.97 -10.69 -8.60
N GLY A 18 8.49 -11.90 -8.81
CA GLY A 18 9.30 -12.59 -7.78
C GLY A 18 10.24 -13.71 -8.25
N ALA A 19 10.78 -13.68 -9.48
CA ALA A 19 11.61 -14.80 -9.98
C ALA A 19 12.88 -14.45 -10.78
N ALA A 20 13.56 -13.32 -10.55
CA ALA A 20 14.77 -12.97 -11.34
C ALA A 20 15.93 -12.29 -10.58
N ALA A 21 16.17 -12.63 -9.31
CA ALA A 21 17.19 -11.94 -8.50
C ALA A 21 18.65 -12.45 -8.63
N ILE A 22 19.00 -13.40 -9.51
CA ILE A 22 20.37 -13.98 -9.52
C ILE A 22 21.28 -13.50 -10.68
N THR A 23 20.81 -12.70 -11.65
CA THR A 23 21.65 -12.16 -12.75
C THR A 23 22.03 -10.68 -12.57
N ALA A 24 22.40 -10.30 -11.36
CA ALA A 24 22.45 -8.92 -10.85
C ALA A 24 23.43 -7.91 -11.48
N ILE A 25 24.19 -8.18 -12.56
CA ILE A 25 25.25 -7.25 -13.02
C ILE A 25 25.21 -6.91 -14.53
N SER A 26 24.69 -7.79 -15.40
CA SER A 26 24.65 -7.53 -16.86
C SER A 26 23.42 -6.74 -17.33
N TYR A 27 22.28 -6.83 -16.62
CA TYR A 27 21.04 -6.12 -16.97
C TYR A 27 21.11 -4.60 -16.72
N CYS A 28 21.88 -4.15 -15.72
CA CYS A 28 22.09 -2.74 -15.40
C CYS A 28 22.60 -1.90 -16.59
N ARG A 29 23.16 -2.53 -17.63
CA ARG A 29 23.69 -1.88 -18.84
C ARG A 29 22.69 -1.73 -20.00
N ARG A 30 21.52 -2.41 -19.98
CA ARG A 30 20.41 -2.14 -20.92
C ARG A 30 19.49 -1.02 -20.41
N LYS A 31 20.12 0.11 -20.08
CA LYS A 31 19.71 1.45 -20.50
C LYS A 31 18.24 1.64 -20.90
N ARG A 32 17.58 2.51 -20.13
CA ARG A 32 16.95 3.75 -20.65
C ARG A 32 15.81 3.59 -21.68
N LYS A 33 14.99 2.55 -21.55
CA LYS A 33 13.61 2.46 -22.06
C LYS A 33 12.79 1.77 -20.95
N SER A 34 12.39 2.44 -19.88
CA SER A 34 11.18 3.27 -19.81
C SER A 34 11.26 4.14 -18.54
N VAL A 35 11.52 5.45 -18.71
CA VAL A 35 11.32 6.41 -17.60
C VAL A 35 9.81 6.63 -17.32
N GLU A 36 8.94 6.06 -18.16
CA GLU A 36 7.48 6.01 -18.02
C GLU A 36 6.99 5.05 -16.92
N ASP A 37 7.75 3.97 -16.65
CA ASP A 37 7.27 2.79 -15.90
C ASP A 37 7.37 2.94 -14.37
N HIS A 38 8.19 3.89 -13.90
CA HIS A 38 8.33 4.15 -12.46
C HIS A 38 7.20 5.03 -11.89
N ARG A 39 6.38 5.67 -12.74
CA ARG A 39 5.20 6.41 -12.27
C ARG A 39 4.16 5.48 -11.64
N GLY A 40 4.10 4.23 -12.10
CA GLY A 40 3.23 3.21 -11.55
C GLY A 40 3.57 2.87 -10.10
N LEU A 41 4.83 2.88 -9.70
CA LEU A 41 5.26 2.38 -8.38
C LEU A 41 5.34 3.46 -7.30
N VAL A 42 5.45 4.73 -7.68
CA VAL A 42 5.61 5.83 -6.72
C VAL A 42 4.23 6.35 -6.32
N PRO A 43 3.95 6.57 -5.02
CA PRO A 43 2.73 7.26 -4.59
C PRO A 43 2.62 8.63 -5.25
N LEU A 44 1.46 8.91 -5.85
CA LEU A 44 1.24 10.16 -6.56
C LEU A 44 1.26 11.32 -5.56
N GLN A 45 1.96 12.40 -5.91
CA GLN A 45 1.96 13.62 -5.12
C GLN A 45 0.95 14.58 -5.73
N GLN A 46 -0.16 14.81 -5.04
CA GLN A 46 -1.12 15.82 -5.47
C GLN A 46 -0.43 17.18 -5.28
N ARG A 47 -0.35 18.01 -6.33
CA ARG A 47 0.02 19.42 -6.17
C ARG A 47 -1.27 20.19 -5.96
N THR A 48 -1.32 21.02 -4.92
CA THR A 48 -2.41 22.00 -4.80
C THR A 48 -2.26 23.06 -5.88
N ASP A 49 -3.36 23.69 -6.29
CA ASP A 49 -3.37 24.78 -7.27
C ASP A 49 -2.46 25.96 -6.86
N SER A 50 -2.16 26.09 -5.56
CA SER A 50 -1.26 27.11 -5.03
C SER A 50 0.24 26.75 -5.12
N GLY A 51 0.60 25.65 -5.77
CA GLY A 51 1.99 25.16 -5.86
C GLY A 51 2.58 24.66 -4.53
N ARG A 52 1.79 24.62 -3.45
CA ARG A 52 2.16 23.97 -2.20
C ARG A 52 2.10 22.45 -2.38
N LEU A 53 3.01 21.74 -1.70
CA LEU A 53 2.98 20.28 -1.59
C LEU A 53 1.57 19.87 -1.15
N GLY A 54 0.78 19.29 -2.05
CA GLY A 54 -0.54 18.80 -1.70
C GLY A 54 -0.46 17.46 -1.00
N ASN A 55 -1.63 16.94 -0.63
CA ASN A 55 -1.69 15.66 0.05
C ASN A 55 -1.11 14.55 -0.85
N LEU A 56 -0.39 13.61 -0.24
CA LEU A 56 0.05 12.44 -0.96
C LEU A 56 -1.17 11.58 -1.28
N GLU A 57 -1.11 10.80 -2.36
CA GLU A 57 -2.09 9.77 -2.68
C GLU A 57 -2.42 8.94 -1.44
N ARG A 58 -3.71 8.75 -1.15
CA ARG A 58 -4.15 7.95 0.00
C ARG A 58 -3.67 6.51 -0.19
N PHE A 59 -3.27 5.84 0.89
CA PHE A 59 -2.76 4.46 0.82
C PHE A 59 -3.73 3.50 0.11
N SER A 60 -5.02 3.58 0.39
CA SER A 60 -6.04 2.76 -0.29
C SER A 60 -6.12 2.99 -1.80
N HIS A 61 -5.94 4.23 -2.24
CA HIS A 61 -5.93 4.59 -3.66
C HIS A 61 -4.64 4.10 -4.33
N TYR A 62 -3.51 4.24 -3.64
CA TYR A 62 -2.24 3.69 -4.09
C TYR A 62 -2.32 2.17 -4.29
N VAL A 63 -2.90 1.43 -3.33
CA VAL A 63 -3.13 -0.02 -3.43
C VAL A 63 -4.02 -0.38 -4.61
N ALA A 64 -5.15 0.30 -4.80
CA ALA A 64 -6.02 0.09 -5.95
C ALA A 64 -5.25 0.24 -7.26
N ARG A 65 -4.43 1.29 -7.37
CA ARG A 65 -3.59 1.55 -8.54
C ARG A 65 -2.48 0.50 -8.74
N GLN A 66 -1.86 0.02 -7.67
CA GLN A 66 -0.87 -1.09 -7.77
C GLN A 66 -1.52 -2.39 -8.26
N LEU A 67 -2.79 -2.61 -7.94
CA LEU A 67 -3.61 -3.71 -8.46
C LEU A 67 -4.25 -3.36 -9.83
N GLY A 68 -3.80 -2.28 -10.47
CA GLY A 68 -4.15 -1.89 -11.83
C GLY A 68 -5.51 -1.18 -11.98
N PHE A 69 -6.18 -0.80 -10.89
CA PHE A 69 -7.42 -0.01 -10.98
C PHE A 69 -7.08 1.43 -11.37
N GLU A 70 -7.82 1.98 -12.34
CA GLU A 70 -7.63 3.37 -12.76
C GLU A 70 -8.32 4.33 -11.78
N ASP A 71 -9.52 3.98 -11.31
CA ASP A 71 -10.23 4.68 -10.24
C ASP A 71 -10.43 3.77 -9.00
N ALA A 72 -10.07 4.29 -7.82
CA ALA A 72 -10.29 3.63 -6.54
C ALA A 72 -11.78 3.41 -6.23
N ASN A 73 -12.68 4.23 -6.81
CA ASN A 73 -14.12 4.04 -6.69
C ASN A 73 -14.62 2.76 -7.39
N GLU A 74 -13.82 2.16 -8.27
CA GLU A 74 -14.13 0.87 -8.86
C GLU A 74 -14.02 -0.25 -7.82
N CYS A 75 -13.24 -0.09 -6.74
CA CYS A 75 -12.98 -1.16 -5.76
C CYS A 75 -13.12 -0.67 -4.30
N PRO A 76 -14.30 -0.18 -3.89
CA PRO A 76 -14.48 0.49 -2.59
C PRO A 76 -14.23 -0.44 -1.39
N GLU A 77 -14.64 -1.70 -1.45
CA GLU A 77 -14.40 -2.66 -0.36
C GLU A 77 -12.91 -3.05 -0.25
N LEU A 78 -12.21 -3.21 -1.37
CA LEU A 78 -10.76 -3.39 -1.38
C LEU A 78 -10.04 -2.17 -0.78
N CYS A 79 -10.47 -0.96 -1.14
CA CYS A 79 -9.93 0.28 -0.58
C CYS A 79 -10.14 0.34 0.94
N LYS A 80 -11.32 -0.04 1.42
CA LYS A 80 -11.64 -0.12 2.85
C LYS A 80 -10.79 -1.16 3.58
N LEU A 81 -10.52 -2.30 2.96
CA LEU A 81 -9.61 -3.32 3.50
C LEU A 81 -8.17 -2.81 3.58
N ALA A 82 -7.68 -2.10 2.56
CA ALA A 82 -6.36 -1.47 2.58
C ALA A 82 -6.23 -0.41 3.68
N GLU A 83 -7.26 0.39 3.94
CA GLU A 83 -7.27 1.31 5.09
C GLU A 83 -7.25 0.57 6.43
N ASN A 84 -8.06 -0.48 6.55
CA ASN A 84 -8.12 -1.30 7.75
C ASN A 84 -6.81 -2.05 7.99
N TYR A 85 -6.10 -2.46 6.94
CA TYR A 85 -4.79 -3.09 7.06
C TYR A 85 -3.80 -2.20 7.81
N VAL A 86 -3.78 -0.90 7.53
CA VAL A 86 -2.89 0.02 8.25
C VAL A 86 -3.40 0.33 9.66
N LYS A 87 -4.72 0.44 9.84
CA LYS A 87 -5.34 0.71 11.14
C LYS A 87 -5.27 -0.50 12.10
N LYS A 88 -5.16 -1.71 11.55
CA LYS A 88 -5.23 -3.02 12.24
C LYS A 88 -6.33 -3.08 13.32
N PRO A 89 -7.61 -2.87 12.98
CA PRO A 89 -8.70 -3.10 13.92
C PRO A 89 -8.73 -4.58 14.35
N LYS A 90 -9.34 -4.86 15.50
CA LYS A 90 -9.36 -6.22 16.09
C LYS A 90 -10.00 -7.28 15.18
N ASP A 91 -10.88 -6.86 14.28
CA ASP A 91 -11.65 -7.71 13.37
C ASP A 91 -11.13 -7.68 11.92
N PHE A 92 -9.92 -7.16 11.70
CA PHE A 92 -9.37 -7.00 10.35
C PHE A 92 -9.26 -8.33 9.58
N GLU A 93 -8.65 -9.34 10.19
CA GLU A 93 -8.41 -10.64 9.54
C GLU A 93 -9.73 -11.35 9.18
N VAL A 94 -10.74 -11.24 10.05
CA VAL A 94 -12.10 -11.78 9.80
C VAL A 94 -12.71 -11.10 8.58
N LYS A 95 -12.72 -9.76 8.54
CA LYS A 95 -13.26 -9.00 7.40
C LYS A 95 -12.51 -9.30 6.10
N MET A 96 -11.20 -9.54 6.18
CA MET A 96 -10.39 -9.87 5.03
C MET A 96 -10.69 -11.28 4.51
N PHE A 97 -10.99 -12.23 5.41
CA PHE A 97 -11.42 -13.58 5.02
C PHE A 97 -12.85 -13.58 4.45
N GLU A 98 -13.78 -12.86 5.09
CA GLU A 98 -15.16 -12.70 4.63
C GLU A 98 -15.26 -12.14 3.21
N TYR A 99 -14.32 -11.27 2.84
CA TYR A 99 -14.23 -10.69 1.50
C TYR A 99 -14.10 -11.74 0.37
N PHE A 100 -13.50 -12.90 0.68
CA PHE A 100 -13.33 -14.00 -0.26
C PHE A 100 -14.23 -15.20 0.03
N ALA A 101 -15.22 -15.07 0.93
CA ALA A 101 -16.00 -16.21 1.43
C ALA A 101 -16.75 -17.01 0.35
N GLU A 102 -17.11 -16.36 -0.76
CA GLU A 102 -17.81 -17.00 -1.89
C GLU A 102 -16.86 -17.58 -2.95
N GLU A 103 -15.56 -17.30 -2.84
CA GLU A 103 -14.58 -17.64 -3.86
C GLU A 103 -13.85 -18.96 -3.54
N PRO A 104 -13.57 -19.79 -4.55
CA PRO A 104 -12.70 -20.94 -4.35
C PRO A 104 -11.31 -20.47 -3.91
N GLU A 105 -10.65 -21.27 -3.06
CA GLU A 105 -9.31 -20.98 -2.57
C GLU A 105 -9.20 -19.65 -1.77
N ALA A 106 -10.26 -19.28 -1.04
CA ALA A 106 -10.30 -18.07 -0.20
C ALA A 106 -9.05 -17.88 0.69
N GLU A 107 -8.52 -18.96 1.27
CA GLU A 107 -7.27 -18.95 2.05
C GLU A 107 -6.06 -18.49 1.21
N VAL A 108 -5.94 -18.96 -0.03
CA VAL A 108 -4.84 -18.58 -0.94
C VAL A 108 -4.99 -17.12 -1.36
N LEU A 109 -6.20 -16.68 -1.65
CA LEU A 109 -6.51 -15.29 -2.02
C LEU A 109 -6.24 -14.32 -0.87
N TYR A 110 -6.59 -14.72 0.35
CA TYR A 110 -6.24 -13.98 1.57
C TYR A 110 -4.73 -13.77 1.68
N VAL A 111 -3.93 -14.84 1.57
CA VAL A 111 -2.47 -14.76 1.68
C VAL A 111 -1.90 -13.81 0.61
N LYS A 112 -2.32 -13.97 -0.66
CA LYS A 112 -1.83 -13.12 -1.75
C LYS A 112 -2.16 -11.65 -1.54
N LEU A 113 -3.39 -11.33 -1.13
CA LEU A 113 -3.76 -9.94 -0.89
C LEU A 113 -3.02 -9.33 0.30
N MET A 114 -2.76 -10.11 1.35
CA MET A 114 -1.91 -9.68 2.47
C MET A 114 -0.48 -9.39 2.01
N GLU A 115 0.12 -10.24 1.19
CA GLU A 115 1.44 -10.01 0.60
C GLU A 115 1.48 -8.74 -0.27
N GLU A 116 0.41 -8.49 -1.05
CA GLU A 116 0.29 -7.24 -1.81
C GLU A 116 0.19 -6.01 -0.90
N PHE A 117 -0.54 -6.08 0.21
CA PHE A 117 -0.60 -4.99 1.19
C PHE A 117 0.76 -4.72 1.85
N GLU A 118 1.53 -5.77 2.17
CA GLU A 118 2.90 -5.65 2.68
C GLU A 118 3.83 -4.99 1.65
N ARG A 119 3.78 -5.42 0.39
CA ARG A 119 4.56 -4.81 -0.69
C ARG A 119 4.17 -3.34 -0.91
N CYS A 120 2.86 -3.07 -0.90
CA CYS A 120 2.34 -1.73 -1.09
C CYS A 120 2.75 -0.79 0.05
N ILE A 121 2.69 -1.19 1.32
CA ILE A 121 3.07 -0.30 2.43
C ILE A 121 4.56 0.01 2.43
N LEU A 122 5.40 -0.96 2.05
CA LEU A 122 6.84 -0.75 1.88
C LEU A 122 7.12 0.22 0.73
N GLY A 123 6.50 0.00 -0.44
CA GLY A 123 6.63 0.91 -1.59
C GLY A 123 6.12 2.31 -1.25
N TYR A 124 4.99 2.41 -0.55
CA TYR A 124 4.37 3.66 -0.16
C TYR A 124 5.35 4.54 0.63
N PHE A 125 6.02 4.00 1.65
CA PHE A 125 6.97 4.79 2.46
C PHE A 125 8.37 4.91 1.86
N ALA A 126 8.82 3.95 1.03
CA ALA A 126 10.19 3.93 0.50
C ALA A 126 10.52 5.14 -0.39
N PHE A 127 9.56 5.62 -1.20
CA PHE A 127 9.82 6.69 -2.16
C PHE A 127 9.78 8.10 -1.55
N HIS A 128 9.18 8.26 -0.37
CA HIS A 128 8.99 9.55 0.29
C HIS A 128 9.39 9.49 1.76
N TRP A 129 10.50 8.80 2.09
CA TRP A 129 10.96 8.61 3.47
C TRP A 129 11.11 9.93 4.24
N ASN A 130 11.55 10.99 3.57
CA ASN A 130 11.64 12.34 4.15
C ASN A 130 10.27 12.97 4.48
N GLN A 131 9.18 12.47 3.90
CA GLN A 131 7.79 12.86 4.18
C GLN A 131 7.06 11.78 4.98
N ALA A 132 7.73 10.69 5.39
CA ALA A 132 7.11 9.60 6.15
C ALA A 132 6.30 10.09 7.37
N PRO A 133 6.73 11.09 8.17
CA PRO A 133 5.90 11.62 9.25
C PRO A 133 4.56 12.21 8.80
N ASN A 134 4.53 12.89 7.66
CA ASN A 134 3.31 13.46 7.08
C ASN A 134 2.41 12.36 6.50
N MET A 135 3.00 11.36 5.86
CA MET A 135 2.28 10.20 5.31
C MET A 135 1.67 9.35 6.41
N ILE A 136 2.43 9.08 7.48
CA ILE A 136 1.92 8.41 8.68
C ILE A 136 0.77 9.24 9.26
N SER A 137 0.94 10.55 9.39
CA SER A 137 -0.11 11.42 9.90
C SER A 137 -1.36 11.37 9.01
N GLN A 138 -1.24 11.41 7.68
CA GLN A 138 -2.38 11.29 6.77
C GLN A 138 -3.09 9.95 6.88
N VAL A 139 -2.34 8.84 6.86
CA VAL A 139 -2.92 7.50 6.98
C VAL A 139 -3.63 7.30 8.33
N LEU A 140 -3.11 7.94 9.39
CA LEU A 140 -3.70 7.89 10.73
C LEU A 140 -4.80 8.95 10.96
N ALA A 141 -4.80 10.06 10.23
CA ALA A 141 -5.69 11.21 10.42
C ALA A 141 -7.00 11.14 9.62
N VAL A 142 -7.22 10.08 8.82
CA VAL A 142 -8.51 9.82 8.14
C VAL A 142 -9.68 9.55 9.12
N GLU A 143 -9.47 9.62 10.45
CA GLU A 143 -10.13 10.62 11.34
C GLU A 143 -10.35 10.16 12.79
N SER A 144 -10.11 11.13 13.69
CA SER A 144 -10.60 11.28 15.07
C SER A 144 -10.14 10.32 16.19
N GLU A 145 -9.61 10.97 17.24
CA GLU A 145 -9.47 10.63 18.67
C GLU A 145 -8.80 9.33 19.15
N LYS A 146 -8.77 8.24 18.37
CA LYS A 146 -8.22 6.97 18.86
C LYS A 146 -6.75 6.79 18.49
N LYS A 147 -5.90 7.01 19.50
CA LYS A 147 -4.46 6.74 19.52
C LYS A 147 -4.14 5.37 18.89
N THR A 148 -3.39 5.35 17.79
CA THR A 148 -3.07 4.13 17.04
C THR A 148 -1.78 3.48 17.52
N LYS A 149 -1.65 2.16 17.34
CA LYS A 149 -0.44 1.39 17.69
C LYS A 149 0.81 1.88 16.95
N LEU A 150 0.67 2.37 15.71
CA LEU A 150 1.78 2.94 14.95
C LEU A 150 2.31 4.23 15.61
N LYS A 151 1.43 5.09 16.13
CA LYS A 151 1.83 6.26 16.92
C LYS A 151 2.60 5.84 18.16
N ASP A 152 2.15 4.81 18.87
CA ASP A 152 2.86 4.32 20.06
C ASP A 152 4.24 3.71 19.70
N LEU A 153 4.35 3.04 18.55
CA LEU A 153 5.59 2.46 18.04
C LEU A 153 6.60 3.56 17.62
N VAL A 154 6.12 4.60 16.92
CA VAL A 154 6.94 5.78 16.57
C VAL A 154 7.40 6.51 17.83
N MET A 155 6.51 6.75 18.79
CA MET A 155 6.82 7.39 20.06
C MET A 155 7.81 6.56 20.90
N ALA A 156 7.69 5.22 20.88
CA ALA A 156 8.64 4.34 21.54
C ALA A 156 10.03 4.44 20.91
N ALA A 157 10.11 4.44 19.57
CA ALA A 157 11.37 4.57 18.84
C ALA A 157 12.05 5.93 19.09
N THR A 158 11.30 7.03 19.18
CA THR A 158 11.89 8.37 19.45
C THR A 158 12.36 8.55 20.89
N ARG A 159 11.74 7.85 21.85
CA ARG A 159 12.20 7.88 23.26
C ARG A 159 13.57 7.25 23.46
N LEU A 160 13.92 6.23 22.67
CA LEU A 160 15.24 5.58 22.72
C LEU A 160 16.37 6.47 22.18
N VAL A 161 16.06 7.42 21.30
CA VAL A 161 17.03 8.38 20.76
C VAL A 161 17.28 9.55 21.72
N GLY A 162 16.34 9.85 22.62
CA GLY A 162 16.44 10.96 23.58
C GLY A 162 17.11 10.64 24.92
N THR A 163 17.32 9.36 25.25
CA THR A 163 17.91 8.95 26.55
C THR A 163 19.41 8.67 26.49
N SER A 164 20.06 8.98 25.36
CA SER A 164 21.51 8.86 25.20
C SER A 164 22.13 10.26 25.11
N ASN A 165 22.04 11.02 26.20
CA ASN A 165 22.84 12.22 26.50
C ASN A 165 23.13 12.26 27.99
#